data_AF-A0A7X7RK46-F1
#
_entry.id   AF-A0A7X7RK46-F1
#
_cell.length_a   1.000
_cell.length_b   1.000
_cell.length_c   1.000
_cell.angle_alpha   90.00
_cell.angle_beta   90.00
_cell.angle_gamma   90.00
#
_symmetry.space_group_name_H-M   'P 1'
#
loop_
_entity.id
_entity.type
_entity.pdbx_description
1 polymer ?
#
loop_
_entity_poly.entity_id
_entity_poly.type
_entity_poly.pdbx_seq_one_letter_code
_entity_poly.pdbx_strand_id
1 'polypeptide(L)'
;MTADKMNVWFMTGLLGLLIWGSILVVHLLQVYSSDPGNRWTHQEMLLPLTETSATVELLIERQMLQKHLSDGRLFLQDQQGEYRQLQPGEVMARVNNWPEQRATMATFALLPAFFSGVSLTLLLVGLAGKYRRQDGREPTR
;
A
#
# COMPACT_ATOMS: atom_id res chain seq x y z
N MET A 1 -41.95 -26.52 7.13
CA MET A 1 -40.81 -25.65 6.78
C MET A 1 -39.58 -26.54 6.64
N THR A 2 -39.39 -27.15 5.47
CA THR A 2 -38.25 -28.04 5.24
C THR A 2 -37.00 -27.19 5.11
N ALA A 3 -36.19 -27.13 6.16
CA ALA A 3 -34.86 -26.57 6.08
C ALA A 3 -34.08 -27.40 5.06
N ASP A 4 -33.97 -26.86 3.85
CA ASP A 4 -33.11 -27.36 2.80
C ASP A 4 -31.71 -27.47 3.44
N LYS A 5 -31.16 -28.68 3.58
CA LYS A 5 -29.87 -28.91 4.24
C LYS A 5 -28.80 -28.18 3.43
N MET A 6 -28.57 -26.93 3.79
CA MET A 6 -27.68 -26.03 3.09
C MET A 6 -26.27 -26.60 3.14
N ASN A 7 -25.65 -26.76 1.97
CA ASN A 7 -24.37 -27.44 1.83
C ASN A 7 -23.30 -26.76 2.70
N VAL A 8 -22.64 -27.51 3.59
CA VAL A 8 -21.62 -26.97 4.52
C VAL A 8 -20.54 -26.21 3.76
N TRP A 9 -20.10 -26.74 2.61
CA TRP A 9 -19.12 -26.09 1.74
C TRP A 9 -19.56 -24.71 1.23
N PHE A 10 -20.84 -24.58 0.89
CA PHE A 10 -21.42 -23.31 0.46
C PHE A 10 -21.46 -22.30 1.61
N MET A 11 -21.88 -22.72 2.81
CA MET A 11 -21.92 -21.86 4.00
C MET A 11 -20.53 -21.39 4.43
N THR A 12 -19.57 -22.32 4.48
CA THR A 12 -18.18 -21.99 4.82
C THR A 12 -17.57 -21.05 3.78
N GLY A 13 -17.81 -21.29 2.49
CA GLY A 13 -17.36 -20.40 1.43
C GLY A 13 -17.98 -19.00 1.52
N LEU A 14 -19.28 -18.92 1.82
CA LEU A 14 -19.99 -17.63 1.95
C LEU A 14 -19.48 -16.83 3.15
N LEU A 15 -19.39 -17.45 4.32
CA LEU A 15 -18.88 -16.79 5.52
C LEU A 15 -17.42 -16.37 5.35
N GLY A 16 -16.59 -17.25 4.80
CA GLY A 16 -15.19 -16.97 4.52
C GLY A 16 -15.03 -15.80 3.53
N LEU A 17 -15.85 -15.74 2.48
CA LEU A 17 -15.83 -14.66 1.50
C LEU A 17 -16.27 -13.34 2.12
N LEU A 18 -17.29 -13.34 2.97
CA LEU A 18 -17.75 -12.13 3.66
C LEU A 18 -16.67 -11.58 4.61
N ILE A 19 -16.00 -12.44 5.37
CA ILE A 19 -14.95 -12.01 6.31
C ILE A 19 -13.70 -11.59 5.55
N TRP A 20 -13.08 -12.51 4.82
CA TRP A 20 -11.79 -12.29 4.16
C TRP A 20 -11.91 -11.35 2.96
N GLY A 21 -13.02 -11.41 2.23
CA GLY A 21 -13.29 -10.49 1.12
C GLY A 21 -13.48 -9.05 1.61
N SER A 22 -14.18 -8.82 2.72
CA SER A 22 -14.31 -7.46 3.27
C SER A 22 -12.95 -6.89 3.70
N ILE A 23 -12.14 -7.69 4.39
CA ILE A 23 -10.78 -7.30 4.79
C ILE A 23 -9.92 -7.00 3.56
N LEU A 24 -9.97 -7.87 2.55
CA LEU A 24 -9.26 -7.66 1.29
C LEU A 24 -9.66 -6.36 0.60
N VAL A 25 -10.96 -6.09 0.49
CA VAL A 25 -11.48 -4.86 -0.13
C VAL A 25 -10.97 -3.63 0.60
N VAL A 26 -10.97 -3.62 1.95
CA VAL A 26 -10.42 -2.50 2.73
C VAL A 26 -8.94 -2.28 2.42
N HIS A 27 -8.12 -3.34 2.40
CA HIS A 27 -6.70 -3.22 2.09
C HIS A 27 -6.45 -2.74 0.65
N LEU A 28 -7.21 -3.25 -0.32
CA LEU A 28 -7.10 -2.80 -1.72
C LEU A 28 -7.50 -1.32 -1.85
N LEU A 29 -8.59 -0.90 -1.22
CA LEU A 29 -9.02 0.49 -1.23
C LEU A 29 -7.95 1.41 -0.62
N GLN A 30 -7.26 1.00 0.44
CA GLN A 30 -6.14 1.76 1.02
C GLN A 30 -4.93 1.87 0.08
N VAL A 31 -4.60 0.79 -0.64
CA VAL A 31 -3.47 0.77 -1.60
C VAL A 31 -3.76 1.59 -2.87
N TYR A 32 -5.02 1.65 -3.29
CA TYR A 32 -5.47 2.35 -4.50
C TYR A 32 -6.00 3.75 -4.25
N SER A 33 -6.40 4.09 -3.02
CA SER A 33 -6.69 5.48 -2.67
C SER A 33 -5.44 6.30 -2.94
N SER A 34 -5.60 7.34 -3.77
CA SER A 34 -4.56 8.28 -4.17
C SER A 34 -3.74 8.74 -2.97
N ASP A 35 -2.45 9.01 -3.15
CA ASP A 35 -1.62 9.69 -2.15
C ASP A 35 -2.43 10.88 -1.62
N PRO A 36 -2.86 10.88 -0.34
CA PRO A 36 -3.68 11.96 0.21
C PRO A 36 -2.99 13.32 0.22
N GLY A 37 -1.75 13.37 -0.28
CA GLY A 37 -0.98 14.56 -0.55
C GLY A 37 -0.31 15.03 0.71
N ASN A 38 1.03 15.05 0.72
CA ASN A 38 1.86 15.86 1.63
C ASN A 38 1.65 15.66 3.16
N ARG A 39 0.74 14.79 3.61
CA ARG A 39 0.30 14.65 5.01
C ARG A 39 0.84 13.40 5.71
N TRP A 40 1.28 12.39 4.97
CA TRP A 40 1.74 11.12 5.56
C TRP A 40 3.22 11.13 5.98
N THR A 41 4.10 11.79 5.21
CA THR A 41 5.43 12.09 5.76
C THR A 41 5.25 13.14 6.84
N HIS A 42 5.66 12.84 8.08
CA HIS A 42 5.70 13.85 9.13
C HIS A 42 6.45 15.07 8.60
N GLN A 43 5.79 16.24 8.62
CA GLN A 43 6.39 17.50 8.17
C GLN A 43 7.65 17.85 8.98
N GLU A 44 7.77 17.25 10.17
CA GLU A 44 8.87 17.41 11.12
C GLU A 44 10.05 16.44 10.85
N MET A 45 9.90 15.44 9.97
CA MET A 45 11.02 14.58 9.54
C MET A 45 11.79 15.24 8.39
N LEU A 46 12.47 16.32 8.74
CA LEU A 46 13.47 16.95 7.90
C LEU A 46 14.80 16.23 8.11
N LEU A 47 15.29 15.57 7.07
CA LEU A 47 16.56 14.87 7.13
C LEU A 47 17.66 15.79 6.57
N PRO A 48 18.83 15.86 7.22
CA PRO A 48 20.00 16.50 6.63
C PRO A 48 20.31 15.83 5.28
N LEU A 49 20.76 16.61 4.31
CA LEU A 49 21.16 16.09 2.99
C LEU A 49 22.19 14.96 3.04
N THR A 50 22.98 14.88 4.11
CA THR A 50 23.94 13.80 4.33
C THR A 50 23.24 12.45 4.51
N GLU A 51 22.09 12.42 5.16
CA GLU A 51 21.32 11.19 5.43
C GLU A 51 20.41 10.79 4.27
N THR A 52 20.07 11.71 3.37
CA THR A 52 19.19 11.42 2.22
C THR A 52 19.91 10.88 0.99
N SER A 53 21.25 10.87 0.99
CA SER A 53 22.07 10.47 -0.17
C SER A 53 21.80 9.05 -0.67
N ALA A 54 21.37 8.14 0.20
CA ALA A 54 21.01 6.76 -0.16
C ALA A 54 19.70 6.67 -0.98
N THR A 55 18.84 7.70 -0.94
CA THR A 55 17.53 7.69 -1.60
C THR A 55 17.45 8.73 -2.71
N VAL A 56 18.07 9.90 -2.53
CA VAL A 56 18.05 11.01 -3.49
C VAL A 56 19.40 11.69 -3.53
N GLU A 57 19.97 11.80 -4.72
CA GLU A 57 21.18 12.57 -4.99
C GLU A 57 20.83 13.89 -5.69
N LEU A 58 21.26 15.00 -5.10
CA LEU A 58 21.14 16.33 -5.69
C LEU A 58 22.51 16.76 -6.20
N LEU A 59 22.59 17.08 -7.49
CA LEU A 59 23.84 17.49 -8.14
C LEU A 59 23.71 18.89 -8.73
N ILE A 60 24.76 19.70 -8.55
CA ILE A 60 24.97 20.98 -9.24
C ILE A 60 26.27 20.82 -10.03
N GLU A 61 26.23 21.09 -11.33
CA GLU A 61 27.40 20.97 -12.22
C GLU A 61 28.10 19.59 -12.12
N ARG A 62 27.30 18.51 -12.00
CA ARG A 62 27.78 17.12 -11.84
C ARG A 62 28.58 16.86 -10.55
N GLN A 63 28.53 17.76 -9.57
CA GLN A 63 29.06 17.55 -8.22
C GLN A 63 27.91 17.51 -7.22
N MET A 64 28.04 16.66 -6.20
CA MET A 64 27.05 16.54 -5.13
C MET A 64 26.83 17.88 -4.43
N LEU A 65 25.57 18.22 -4.15
CA LEU A 65 25.19 19.44 -3.44
C LEU A 65 25.89 19.54 -2.08
N GLN A 66 26.08 18.40 -1.39
CA GLN A 66 26.84 18.30 -0.14
C GLN A 66 28.28 18.76 -0.30
N LYS A 67 28.91 18.50 -1.45
CA LYS A 67 30.26 18.94 -1.75
C LYS A 67 30.32 20.46 -1.99
N HIS A 68 29.33 21.02 -2.67
CA HIS A 68 29.22 22.48 -2.81
C HIS A 68 28.97 23.18 -1.48
N LEU A 69 28.23 22.56 -0.55
CA LEU A 69 28.03 23.04 0.81
C LEU A 69 29.34 22.97 1.63
N SER A 70 30.08 21.86 1.57
CA SER A 70 31.36 21.71 2.27
C SER A 70 32.45 22.64 1.75
N ASP A 71 32.45 22.87 0.43
CA ASP A 71 33.43 23.74 -0.24
C ASP A 71 33.07 25.23 -0.13
N GLY A 72 31.93 25.55 0.52
CA GLY A 72 31.48 26.92 0.75
C GLY A 72 31.06 27.68 -0.50
N ARG A 73 30.59 26.97 -1.53
CA ARG A 73 30.22 27.53 -2.83
C ARG A 73 28.76 27.98 -2.92
N LEU A 74 27.96 27.70 -1.89
CA LEU A 74 26.54 28.04 -1.86
C LEU A 74 26.30 29.22 -0.92
N PHE A 75 25.56 30.20 -1.43
CA PHE A 75 25.19 31.42 -0.72
C PHE A 75 23.68 31.56 -0.73
N LEU A 76 23.13 31.90 0.43
CA LEU A 76 21.75 32.33 0.59
C LEU A 76 21.72 33.85 0.57
N GLN A 77 20.90 34.41 -0.31
CA GLN A 77 20.55 35.81 -0.24
C GLN A 77 19.40 35.99 0.74
N ASP A 78 19.57 36.86 1.73
CA ASP A 78 18.48 37.21 2.65
C ASP A 78 17.51 38.23 2.04
N GLN A 79 16.45 38.59 2.78
CA GLN A 79 15.44 39.52 2.32
C GLN A 79 15.96 40.96 2.19
N GLN A 80 17.11 41.25 2.81
CA GLN A 80 17.79 42.54 2.77
C GLN A 80 18.79 42.61 1.60
N GLY A 81 18.98 41.51 0.87
CA GLY A 81 19.87 41.43 -0.29
C GLY A 81 21.30 41.04 0.06
N GLU A 82 21.61 40.78 1.33
CA GLU A 82 22.93 40.34 1.79
C GLU A 82 23.12 38.86 1.50
N TYR A 83 24.33 38.48 1.09
CA TYR A 83 24.70 37.10 0.83
C TYR A 83 25.42 36.52 2.03
N ARG A 84 24.92 35.40 2.55
CA ARG A 84 25.62 34.60 3.55
C ARG A 84 25.88 33.21 3.04
N GLN A 85 27.01 32.63 3.43
CA GLN A 85 27.35 31.25 3.06
C GLN A 85 26.38 30.27 3.74
N LEU A 86 25.86 29.31 2.98
CA LEU A 86 25.01 28.23 3.49
C LEU A 86 25.85 27.17 4.19
N GLN A 87 25.44 26.78 5.39
CA GLN A 87 26.07 25.67 6.11
C GLN A 87 25.41 24.33 5.76
N PRO A 88 26.14 23.20 5.80
CA PRO A 88 25.58 21.87 5.48
C PRO A 88 24.33 21.48 6.27
N GLY A 89 24.20 21.94 7.52
CA GLY A 89 23.04 21.66 8.37
C GLY A 89 21.80 22.51 8.09
N GLU A 90 21.91 23.53 7.24
CA GLU A 90 20.81 24.45 6.93
C GLU A 90 20.00 24.00 5.71
N VAL A 91 20.49 23.01 4.97
CA VAL A 91 19.79 22.44 3.83
C VAL A 91 19.25 21.06 4.20
N MET A 92 17.94 21.01 4.37
CA MET A 92 17.21 19.80 4.71
C MET A 92 16.35 19.35 3.55
N ALA A 93 16.22 18.04 3.39
CA ALA A 93 15.39 17.43 2.37
C ALA A 93 14.29 16.60 3.04
N ARG A 94 13.11 16.62 2.43
CA ARG A 94 12.00 15.75 2.79
C ARG A 94 11.90 14.63 1.78
N VAL A 95 12.05 13.39 2.23
CA VAL A 95 11.96 12.20 1.39
C VAL A 95 10.54 11.65 1.44
N ASN A 96 9.93 11.40 0.29
CA ASN A 96 8.60 10.78 0.22
C ASN A 96 8.72 9.25 0.36
N ASN A 97 8.24 8.69 1.46
CA ASN A 97 8.20 7.25 1.74
C ASN A 97 6.89 6.57 1.33
N TRP A 98 5.98 7.26 0.64
CA TRP A 98 4.71 6.71 0.19
C TRP A 98 4.84 5.41 -0.62
N PRO A 99 5.81 5.25 -1.54
CA PRO A 99 5.99 3.99 -2.27
C PRO A 99 6.27 2.78 -1.38
N GLU A 100 7.10 2.96 -0.34
CA GLU A 100 7.45 1.92 0.63
C GLU A 100 6.25 1.55 1.50
N GLN A 101 5.51 2.56 1.95
CA GLN A 101 4.29 2.36 2.72
C GLN A 101 3.22 1.62 1.90
N ARG A 102 3.07 1.98 0.62
CA ARG A 102 2.16 1.31 -0.32
C ARG A 102 2.55 -0.15 -0.56
N ALA A 103 3.83 -0.44 -0.71
CA ALA A 103 4.33 -1.81 -0.85
C ALA A 103 4.06 -2.65 0.42
N THR A 104 4.24 -2.04 1.59
CA THR A 104 3.94 -2.67 2.88
C THR A 104 2.44 -2.99 3.01
N MET A 105 1.56 -2.03 2.68
CA MET A 105 0.10 -2.24 2.67
C MET A 105 -0.32 -3.33 1.67
N ALA A 106 0.28 -3.36 0.49
CA ALA A 106 0.01 -4.41 -0.51
C ALA A 106 0.43 -5.80 -0.01
N THR A 107 1.52 -5.89 0.75
CA THR A 107 1.96 -7.15 1.37
C THR A 107 0.94 -7.66 2.37
N PHE A 108 0.34 -6.78 3.18
CA PHE A 108 -0.73 -7.14 4.09
C PHE A 108 -2.01 -7.62 3.37
N ALA A 109 -2.23 -7.22 2.12
CA ALA A 109 -3.36 -7.68 1.32
C ALA A 109 -3.20 -9.13 0.82
N LEU A 110 -2.00 -9.71 0.82
CA LEU A 110 -1.74 -11.06 0.28
C LEU A 110 -2.47 -12.16 1.06
N LEU A 111 -2.44 -12.09 2.39
CA LEU A 111 -3.07 -13.08 3.24
C LEU A 111 -4.61 -13.12 3.09
N PRO A 112 -5.33 -11.98 3.20
CA PRO A 112 -6.77 -11.97 2.96
C PRO A 112 -7.12 -12.28 1.49
N ALA A 113 -6.26 -11.95 0.52
CA ALA A 113 -6.45 -12.37 -0.88
C ALA A 113 -6.44 -13.90 -1.02
N PHE A 114 -5.47 -14.56 -0.40
CA PHE A 114 -5.38 -16.02 -0.40
C PHE A 114 -6.63 -16.66 0.22
N PHE A 115 -7.02 -16.26 1.42
CA PHE A 115 -8.20 -16.82 2.08
C PHE A 115 -9.51 -16.48 1.39
N SER A 116 -9.61 -15.30 0.77
CA SER A 116 -10.75 -14.93 -0.08
C SER A 116 -10.86 -15.87 -1.28
N GLY A 117 -9.75 -16.19 -1.94
CA GLY A 117 -9.69 -17.15 -3.06
C GLY A 117 -10.11 -18.57 -2.66
N VAL A 118 -9.62 -19.06 -1.51
CA VAL A 118 -10.04 -20.36 -0.94
C VAL A 118 -11.55 -20.35 -0.65
N SER A 119 -12.04 -19.29 -0.01
CA SER A 119 -13.46 -19.15 0.33
C SER A 119 -14.35 -19.10 -0.91
N LEU A 120 -13.93 -18.39 -1.95
CA LEU A 120 -14.61 -18.33 -3.24
C LEU A 120 -14.68 -19.70 -3.90
N THR A 121 -13.58 -20.47 -3.85
CA THR A 121 -13.55 -21.83 -4.40
C THR A 121 -14.51 -22.76 -3.66
N LEU A 122 -14.54 -22.70 -2.32
CA LEU A 122 -15.50 -23.48 -1.51
C LEU A 122 -16.95 -23.09 -1.81
N LEU A 123 -17.23 -21.80 -2.01
CA LEU A 123 -18.54 -21.31 -2.41
C LEU A 123 -18.97 -21.91 -3.75
N LEU A 124 -18.08 -21.87 -4.76
CA LEU A 124 -18.35 -22.38 -6.10
C LEU A 124 -18.54 -23.91 -6.11
N VAL A 125 -17.69 -24.66 -5.40
CA VAL A 125 -17.85 -26.12 -5.23
C VAL A 125 -19.17 -26.44 -4.53
N GLY A 126 -19.50 -25.68 -3.48
CA GLY A 126 -20.75 -25.83 -2.75
C GLY A 126 -21.98 -25.60 -3.63
N LEU A 127 -21.91 -24.59 -4.50
CA LEU A 127 -22.95 -24.21 -5.45
C LEU A 127 -23.09 -25.26 -6.58
N ALA A 128 -21.98 -25.67 -7.19
CA ALA A 128 -21.96 -26.72 -8.21
C ALA A 128 -22.51 -28.05 -7.69
N GLY A 129 -22.19 -28.40 -6.44
CA GLY A 129 -22.76 -29.58 -5.77
C GLY A 129 -24.27 -29.48 -5.53
N LYS A 130 -24.82 -28.27 -5.35
CA LYS A 130 -26.27 -28.04 -5.22
C LYS A 130 -26.97 -28.24 -6.58
N TYR A 131 -26.45 -27.65 -7.65
CA TYR A 131 -27.01 -27.78 -9.00
C TYR A 131 -27.02 -29.24 -9.49
N ARG A 132 -25.91 -29.97 -9.32
CA ARG A 132 -25.83 -31.41 -9.71
C ARG A 132 -26.82 -32.30 -8.94
N ARG A 133 -27.21 -31.92 -7.71
CA ARG A 133 -28.22 -32.64 -6.92
C ARG A 133 -29.66 -32.30 -7.34
N GLN A 134 -29.88 -31.11 -7.91
CA GLN A 134 -31.18 -30.73 -8.49
C GLN A 134 -31.42 -31.46 -9.82
N ASP A 135 -30.41 -31.52 -10.69
CA ASP A 135 -30.52 -32.21 -11.99
C ASP A 135 -30.63 -33.74 -11.87
N GLY A 136 -30.18 -34.33 -10.76
CA GLY A 136 -30.25 -35.77 -10.50
C GLY A 136 -31.56 -36.28 -9.87
N ARG A 137 -32.60 -35.44 -9.72
CA ARG A 137 -33.93 -35.85 -9.21
C ARG A 137 -34.96 -35.99 -10.34
N GLU A 138 -34.72 -36.93 -11.24
CA GLU A 138 -35.79 -37.75 -11.84
C GLU A 138 -35.30 -39.19 -11.99
N PRO A 139 -35.54 -40.08 -11.01
CA PRO A 139 -35.81 -41.46 -11.33
C PRO A 139 -37.32 -41.57 -11.57
N THR A 140 -37.71 -41.65 -12.83
CA THR A 140 -38.96 -42.28 -13.23
C THR A 140 -38.98 -43.69 -12.63
N ARG A 141 -39.89 -43.93 -11.68
CA ARG A 141 -40.74 -45.12 -11.59
C ARG A 141 -41.68 -45.02 -10.39
#